data_AF-A0AAW5LEE7-F1
#
_entry.id   AF-A0AAW5LEE7-F1
#
_cell.length_a   1.000
_cell.length_b   1.000
_cell.length_c   1.000
_cell.angle_alpha   90.00
_cell.angle_beta   90.00
_cell.angle_gamma   90.00
#
_symmetry.space_group_name_H-M   'P 1'
#
loop_
_entity.id
_entity.type
_entity.pdbx_description
1 polymer ?
#
loop_
_entity_poly.entity_id
_entity_poly.type
_entity_poly.pdbx_seq_one_letter_code
_entity_poly.pdbx_strand_id
1 'polypeptide(L)' 'MKRKLKPVYNVTGTTHAGSQENIAQFDNKAKILKGLRQQGLDFERYQSITITKTTLIIYETKSLSET' A
#
# COMPACT_ATOMS: atom_id res chain seq x y z
N MET A 1 26.01 2.03 5.89
CA MET A 1 24.71 1.90 5.20
C MET A 1 23.61 2.12 6.22
N LYS A 2 22.78 3.16 6.08
CA LYS A 2 21.69 3.41 7.05
C LYS A 2 20.47 2.56 6.62
N ARG A 3 19.95 1.76 7.55
CA ARG A 3 18.74 0.94 7.35
C ARG A 3 17.55 1.71 7.91
N LYS A 4 16.53 1.95 7.08
CA LYS A 4 15.25 2.49 7.52
C LYS A 4 14.17 1.43 7.39
N LEU A 5 13.36 1.30 8.44
CA LEU A 5 12.16 0.47 8.42
C LEU A 5 10.98 1.39 8.11
N LYS A 6 10.28 1.15 6.99
CA LYS A 6 9.11 1.92 6.61
C LYS A 6 7.88 1.00 6.60
N PRO A 7 6.84 1.29 7.40
CA PRO A 7 5.60 0.55 7.31
C PRO A 7 4.90 0.85 5.98
N VAL A 8 4.29 -0.17 5.42
CA VAL A 8 3.52 -0.13 4.18
C VAL A 8 2.24 -0.92 4.39
N TYR A 9 1.15 -0.44 3.81
CA TYR A 9 -0.18 -0.99 3.92
C TYR A 9 -0.67 -1.37 2.53
N ASN A 10 -0.68 -2.67 2.25
CA ASN A 10 -1.18 -3.21 1.01
C ASN A 10 -2.68 -3.42 1.14
N VAL A 11 -3.43 -2.94 0.16
CA VAL A 11 -4.88 -3.08 0.09
C VAL A 11 -5.21 -4.03 -1.05
N THR A 12 -5.83 -5.16 -0.71
CA THR A 12 -6.35 -6.13 -1.65
C THR A 12 -7.86 -6.22 -1.52
N GLY A 13 -8.55 -6.54 -2.60
CA GLY A 13 -10.00 -6.75 -2.59
C GLY A 13 -10.35 -8.12 -3.15
N THR A 14 -11.36 -8.76 -2.58
CA THR A 14 -12.01 -9.92 -3.18
C THR A 14 -13.33 -9.45 -3.79
N THR A 15 -13.43 -9.56 -5.11
CA THR A 15 -14.63 -9.18 -5.87
C THR A 15 -15.79 -10.15 -5.59
N HIS A 16 -17.03 -9.75 -5.89
CA HIS A 16 -18.18 -10.67 -5.82
C HIS A 16 -18.07 -11.89 -6.75
N ALA A 17 -17.22 -11.81 -7.78
CA ALA A 17 -16.88 -12.94 -8.64
C ALA A 17 -15.85 -13.90 -8.01
N GLY A 18 -15.38 -13.63 -6.79
CA GLY A 18 -14.39 -14.44 -6.07
C GLY A 18 -12.93 -14.20 -6.48
N SER A 19 -12.68 -13.25 -7.38
CA SER A 19 -11.31 -12.91 -7.79
C SER A 19 -10.66 -11.93 -6.82
N GLN A 20 -9.40 -12.19 -6.46
CA GLN A 20 -8.60 -11.31 -5.61
C GLN A 20 -7.79 -10.32 -6.46
N GLU A 21 -7.85 -9.04 -6.12
CA GLU A 21 -7.20 -7.95 -6.84
C GLU A 21 -6.32 -7.11 -5.90
N ASN A 22 -5.18 -6.62 -6.40
CA ASN A 22 -4.40 -5.59 -5.73
C ASN A 22 -5.00 -4.22 -6.05
N ILE A 23 -5.45 -3.51 -5.02
CA ILE A 23 -6.12 -2.21 -5.17
C ILE A 23 -5.11 -1.08 -5.09
N ALA A 24 -4.38 -1.00 -3.98
CA ALA A 24 -3.50 0.12 -3.70
C ALA A 24 -2.47 -0.21 -2.61
N GLN A 25 -1.47 0.65 -2.50
CA GLN A 25 -0.47 0.60 -1.43
C GLN A 25 -0.32 1.99 -0.81
N PHE A 26 -0.30 2.05 0.53
CA PHE A 26 -0.15 3.29 1.29
C PHE A 26 1.02 3.19 2.28
N ASP A 27 1.66 4.31 2.57
CA ASP A 27 2.70 4.38 3.60
C ASP A 27 2.20 4.78 4.99
N ASN A 28 0.91 5.13 5.09
CA ASN A 28 0.29 5.57 6.33
C ASN A 28 -1.14 5.05 6.44
N LYS A 29 -1.46 4.38 7.55
CA LYS A 29 -2.79 3.82 7.84
C LYS A 29 -3.91 4.87 7.74
N ALA A 30 -3.66 6.09 8.23
CA ALA A 30 -4.66 7.15 8.24
C ALA A 30 -5.03 7.65 6.83
N LYS A 31 -4.16 7.43 5.83
CA LYS A 31 -4.40 7.85 4.45
C LYS A 31 -5.22 6.86 3.64
N ILE A 32 -5.36 5.61 4.09
CA ILE A 32 -5.95 4.52 3.30
C ILE A 32 -7.37 4.88 2.86
N LEU A 33 -8.28 5.15 3.80
CA LEU A 33 -9.68 5.39 3.47
C LEU A 33 -9.86 6.61 2.55
N LYS A 34 -9.15 7.71 2.84
CA LYS A 34 -9.19 8.92 2.00
C LYS A 34 -8.62 8.63 0.60
N GLY A 35 -7.52 7.90 0.51
CA GLY A 35 -6.86 7.55 -0.74
C GLY A 35 -7.72 6.65 -1.63
N LEU A 36 -8.37 5.63 -1.05
CA LEU A 36 -9.28 4.75 -1.80
C LEU A 36 -10.48 5.51 -2.36
N ARG A 37 -11.06 6.44 -1.59
CA ARG A 37 -12.13 7.33 -2.09
C ARG A 37 -11.63 8.24 -3.20
N GLN A 38 -10.43 8.82 -3.07
CA GLN A 38 -9.84 9.69 -4.09
C GLN A 38 -9.50 8.94 -5.38
N GLN A 39 -9.16 7.66 -5.29
CA GLN A 39 -8.96 6.78 -6.44
C GLN A 39 -10.27 6.36 -7.11
N GLY A 40 -11.42 6.72 -6.55
CA GLY A 40 -12.73 6.33 -7.09
C GLY A 40 -13.00 4.83 -6.93
N LEU A 41 -12.48 4.20 -5.87
CA LEU A 41 -12.76 2.79 -5.62
C LEU A 41 -14.27 2.58 -5.45
N ASP A 42 -14.83 1.76 -6.32
CA ASP A 42 -16.20 1.27 -6.16
C ASP A 42 -16.23 0.16 -5.09
N PHE A 43 -16.67 0.52 -3.89
CA PHE A 43 -16.74 -0.42 -2.77
C PHE A 43 -17.80 -1.52 -2.99
N GLU A 44 -18.83 -1.26 -3.80
CA GLU A 44 -19.90 -2.22 -4.09
C GLU A 44 -19.44 -3.36 -5.02
N ARG A 45 -18.30 -3.20 -5.69
CA ARG A 45 -17.70 -4.26 -6.52
C ARG A 45 -17.08 -5.38 -5.68
N TYR A 46 -16.77 -5.12 -4.41
CA TYR A 46 -15.98 -6.02 -3.56
C TYR A 46 -16.82 -6.62 -2.45
N GLN A 47 -16.76 -7.95 -2.34
CA GLN A 47 -17.30 -8.66 -1.19
C GLN A 47 -16.51 -8.34 0.09
N SER A 48 -15.20 -8.16 -0.02
CA SER A 48 -14.34 -7.81 1.10
C SER A 48 -13.10 -7.06 0.65
N ILE A 49 -12.63 -6.14 1.50
CA ILE A 49 -11.34 -5.48 1.36
C ILE A 49 -10.45 -5.86 2.53
N THR A 50 -9.21 -6.25 2.24
CA THR A 50 -8.21 -6.63 3.23
C THR A 50 -7.05 -5.64 3.20
N ILE A 51 -6.62 -5.21 4.37
CA ILE A 51 -5.47 -4.31 4.54
C ILE A 51 -4.38 -5.05 5.29
N THR A 52 -3.24 -5.28 4.63
CA THR A 52 -2.10 -5.98 5.22
C THR A 52 -0.97 -5.00 5.50
N LYS A 53 -0.55 -4.90 6.77
CA LYS A 53 0.62 -4.11 7.17
C LYS A 53 1.89 -4.94 6.98
N THR A 54 2.78 -4.45 6.14
CA THR A 54 4.12 -5.02 5.91
C THR A 54 5.18 -3.97 6.25
N THR A 55 6.37 -4.40 6.67
CA THR A 55 7.50 -3.48 6.90
C THR A 55 8.50 -3.64 5.76
N LEU A 56 8.73 -2.57 5.00
CA LEU A 56 9.80 -2.54 4.01
C LEU A 56 11.11 -2.12 4.68
N ILE A 57 12.17 -2.84 4.32
CA ILE A 57 13.55 -2.50 4.70
C ILE A 57 14.13 -1.69 3.54
N ILE A 58 14.43 -0.42 3.79
CA ILE A 58 15.01 0.48 2.79
C ILE A 58 16.49 0.68 3.14
N TYR A 59 17.35 0.46 2.15
CA TYR A 59 18.78 0.70 2.24
C TYR A 59 19.10 2.05 1.58
N GLU A 60 19.53 3.02 2.38
CA GLU A 60 20.01 4.29 1.84
C GLU A 60 21.45 4.11 1.35
N THR A 61 21.65 4.07 0.03
CA THR A 61 22.96 4.26 -0.59
C THR A 61 23.30 5.74 -0.51
N LYS A 62 24.46 6.09 0.07
CA LYS A 62 25.01 7.44 -0.13
C LYS A 62 25.17 7.60 -1.64
N SER A 63 24.43 8.53 -2.26
CA SER A 63 24.66 8.89 -3.65
C SER A 63 26.11 9.38 -3.75
N LEU A 64 26.95 8.61 -4.44
CA LEU A 64 28.25 9.06 -4.90
C LEU A 64 28.01 10.06 -6.02
N SER A 65 27.64 11.28 -5.65
CA SER A 65 27.52 12.41 -6.57
C SER A 65 27.98 13.68 -5.89
N GLU A 66 29.19 13.62 -5.34
CA GLU A 66 30.04 14.79 -5.10
C GLU A 66 31.46 14.34 -5.44
N THR A 67 31.91 14.64 -6.65
CA THR A 67 33.33 14.71 -7.01
C THR A 67 33.50 15.83 -8.01
#